data_AF-W1V7Q5-F1
#
_entry.id   AF-W1V7Q5-F1
#
_cell.length_a   1.000
_cell.length_b   1.000
_cell.length_c   1.000
_cell.angle_alpha   90.00
_cell.angle_beta   90.00
_cell.angle_gamma   90.00
#
_symmetry.space_group_name_H-M   'P 1'
#
loop_
_entity.id
_entity.type
_entity.pdbx_description
1 polymer ?
#
loop_
_entity_poly.entity_id
_entity_poly.type
_entity_poly.pdbx_seq_one_letter_code
_entity_poly.pdbx_strand_id
1 'polypeptide(L)'
;VGVIGAAAAIGALRGLHGESLAQLLSLAATQSAGMFFQSGTDGKPLHAGLAARNGVWAYELLQHTSLRTSTKPFDPERGWFKTIGNITVTSNDIASRWLAPGQLIDPGLWMKVHPYCSAAICGAEAAEIVVHRLYTSSSYVSKHNYLSPDTEEQDQCRLCTTPDFSL
;
A
#
# COMPACT_ATOMS: atom_id res chain seq x y z
N VAL A 1 2.86 -6.95 -7.04
CA VAL A 1 2.52 -7.74 -5.82
C VAL A 1 1.03 -7.68 -5.50
N GLY A 2 0.40 -6.48 -5.47
CA GLY A 2 -1.00 -6.33 -5.03
C GLY A 2 -2.02 -7.28 -5.67
N VAL A 3 -1.93 -7.54 -6.98
CA VAL A 3 -2.82 -8.47 -7.70
C VAL A 3 -2.73 -9.90 -7.15
N ILE A 4 -1.51 -10.39 -6.90
CA ILE A 4 -1.26 -11.72 -6.28
C ILE A 4 -1.83 -11.75 -4.86
N GLY A 5 -1.63 -10.69 -4.07
CA GLY A 5 -2.17 -10.59 -2.72
C GLY A 5 -3.70 -10.63 -2.69
N ALA A 6 -4.36 -9.88 -3.58
CA ALA A 6 -5.82 -9.90 -3.72
C ALA A 6 -6.33 -11.29 -4.12
N ALA A 7 -5.69 -11.94 -5.10
CA ALA A 7 -6.04 -13.29 -5.53
C ALA A 7 -5.83 -14.34 -4.43
N ALA A 8 -4.74 -14.26 -3.66
CA ALA A 8 -4.49 -15.13 -2.51
C ALA A 8 -5.55 -14.93 -1.40
N ALA A 9 -5.93 -13.68 -1.12
CA ALA A 9 -6.98 -13.37 -0.15
C ALA A 9 -8.36 -13.91 -0.59
N ILE A 10 -8.70 -13.76 -1.88
CA ILE A 10 -9.92 -14.36 -2.46
C ILE A 10 -9.86 -15.88 -2.34
N GLY A 11 -8.73 -16.50 -2.67
CA GLY A 11 -8.52 -17.93 -2.53
C GLY A 11 -8.76 -18.42 -1.10
N ALA A 12 -8.22 -17.72 -0.11
CA ALA A 12 -8.44 -18.02 1.30
C ALA A 12 -9.92 -17.86 1.70
N LEU A 13 -10.57 -16.75 1.31
CA LEU A 13 -11.97 -16.47 1.60
C LEU A 13 -12.92 -17.52 1.00
N ARG A 14 -12.57 -18.07 -0.17
CA ARG A 14 -13.36 -19.05 -0.92
C ARG A 14 -12.95 -20.50 -0.64
N GLY A 15 -11.96 -20.74 0.22
CA GLY A 15 -11.48 -22.08 0.53
C GLY A 15 -10.78 -22.79 -0.65
N LEU A 16 -10.20 -22.05 -1.60
CA LEU A 16 -9.47 -22.62 -2.71
C LEU A 16 -8.10 -23.16 -2.26
N HIS A 17 -7.71 -24.30 -2.80
CA HIS A 17 -6.43 -24.96 -2.51
C HIS A 17 -5.93 -25.78 -3.71
N GLY A 18 -4.65 -26.16 -3.68
CA GLY A 18 -4.05 -27.00 -4.74
C GLY A 18 -4.16 -26.34 -6.13
N GLU A 19 -4.64 -27.10 -7.11
CA GLU A 19 -4.71 -26.63 -8.50
C GLU A 19 -5.62 -25.42 -8.71
N SER A 20 -6.77 -25.34 -8.02
CA SER A 20 -7.70 -24.22 -8.22
C SER A 20 -7.11 -22.89 -7.75
N LEU A 21 -6.42 -22.90 -6.60
CA LEU A 21 -5.68 -21.74 -6.12
C LEU A 21 -4.50 -21.42 -7.04
N ALA A 22 -3.77 -22.44 -7.50
CA ALA A 22 -2.64 -22.23 -8.40
C ALA A 22 -3.07 -21.59 -9.74
N GLN A 23 -4.22 -22.01 -10.30
CA GLN A 23 -4.79 -21.41 -11.51
C GLN A 23 -5.21 -19.96 -11.31
N LEU A 24 -5.84 -19.65 -10.17
CA LEU A 24 -6.20 -18.28 -9.81
C LEU A 24 -4.96 -17.38 -9.70
N LEU A 25 -3.95 -17.83 -8.96
CA LEU A 25 -2.69 -17.10 -8.83
C LEU A 25 -1.98 -16.93 -10.18
N SER A 26 -2.03 -17.93 -11.07
CA SER A 26 -1.45 -17.83 -12.41
C SER A 26 -2.16 -16.79 -13.27
N LEU A 27 -3.50 -16.76 -13.27
CA LEU A 27 -4.25 -15.77 -14.05
C LEU A 27 -4.10 -14.35 -13.48
N ALA A 28 -4.00 -14.23 -12.15
CA ALA A 28 -3.73 -12.98 -11.47
C ALA A 28 -2.29 -12.48 -11.75
N ALA A 29 -1.31 -13.37 -11.83
CA ALA A 29 0.08 -13.06 -12.13
C ALA A 29 0.24 -12.31 -13.45
N THR A 30 -0.45 -12.74 -14.51
CA THR A 30 -0.37 -12.11 -15.84
C THR A 30 -0.95 -10.70 -15.89
N GLN A 31 -1.77 -10.34 -14.90
CA GLN A 31 -2.41 -9.03 -14.78
C GLN A 31 -1.68 -8.10 -13.79
N SER A 32 -0.50 -8.49 -13.31
CA SER A 32 0.34 -7.67 -12.44
C SER A 32 1.02 -6.55 -13.22
N ALA A 33 0.70 -5.30 -12.90
CA ALA A 33 1.32 -4.11 -13.49
C ALA A 33 1.35 -2.93 -12.50
N GLY A 34 2.10 -1.88 -12.85
CA GLY A 34 2.18 -0.63 -12.11
C GLY A 34 3.56 0.01 -12.31
N MET A 35 3.59 1.23 -12.84
CA MET A 35 4.84 1.88 -13.24
C MET A 35 5.14 3.09 -12.36
N PHE A 36 6.38 3.19 -11.88
CA PHE A 36 6.77 4.23 -10.92
C PHE A 36 6.62 5.66 -11.46
N PHE A 37 6.71 5.86 -12.78
CA PHE A 37 6.60 7.19 -13.41
C PHE A 37 5.24 7.86 -13.19
N GLN A 38 4.21 7.11 -12.78
CA GLN A 38 2.91 7.67 -12.37
C GLN A 38 2.95 8.32 -10.97
N SER A 39 4.12 8.37 -10.33
CA SER A 39 4.27 9.08 -9.06
C SER A 39 4.02 10.57 -9.23
N GLY A 40 3.10 11.11 -8.43
CA GLY A 40 2.66 12.52 -8.53
C GLY A 40 1.42 12.72 -9.39
N THR A 41 0.85 11.66 -9.99
CA THR A 41 -0.41 11.70 -10.74
C THR A 41 -1.49 10.85 -10.05
N ASP A 42 -2.73 10.99 -10.50
CA ASP A 42 -3.85 10.13 -10.08
C ASP A 42 -3.68 8.66 -10.51
N GLY A 43 -2.70 8.37 -11.39
CA GLY A 43 -2.33 7.01 -11.75
C GLY A 43 -1.79 6.20 -10.56
N LYS A 44 -1.09 6.85 -9.63
CA LYS A 44 -0.53 6.18 -8.44
C LYS A 44 -1.61 5.54 -7.54
N PRO A 45 -2.65 6.24 -7.07
CA PRO A 45 -3.72 5.60 -6.31
C PRO A 45 -4.53 4.62 -7.16
N LEU A 46 -4.73 4.90 -8.46
CA LEU A 46 -5.46 4.01 -9.36
C LEU A 46 -4.82 2.61 -9.45
N HIS A 47 -3.49 2.49 -9.35
CA HIS A 47 -2.81 1.18 -9.33
C HIS A 47 -3.34 0.23 -8.23
N ALA A 48 -3.68 0.75 -7.05
CA ALA A 48 -4.23 -0.08 -5.97
C ALA A 48 -5.62 -0.62 -6.33
N GLY A 49 -6.48 0.25 -6.90
CA GLY A 49 -7.80 -0.14 -7.38
C GLY A 49 -7.73 -1.16 -8.53
N LEU A 50 -6.85 -0.95 -9.50
CA LEU A 50 -6.61 -1.91 -10.58
C LEU A 50 -6.08 -3.24 -10.06
N ALA A 51 -5.22 -3.22 -9.03
CA ALA A 51 -4.69 -4.43 -8.44
C ALA A 51 -5.80 -5.28 -7.79
N ALA A 52 -6.69 -4.65 -7.02
CA ALA A 52 -7.85 -5.30 -6.43
C ALA A 52 -8.82 -5.83 -7.50
N ARG A 53 -9.16 -4.98 -8.48
CA ARG A 53 -10.02 -5.34 -9.62
C ARG A 53 -9.50 -6.57 -10.36
N ASN A 54 -8.22 -6.60 -10.70
CA ASN A 54 -7.64 -7.71 -11.48
C ASN A 54 -7.66 -9.03 -10.71
N GLY A 55 -7.49 -9.00 -9.38
CA GLY A 55 -7.63 -10.19 -8.54
C GLY A 55 -9.05 -10.75 -8.53
N VAL A 56 -10.06 -9.88 -8.32
CA VAL A 56 -11.48 -10.26 -8.41
C VAL A 56 -11.82 -10.77 -9.80
N TRP A 57 -11.41 -10.05 -10.83
CA TRP A 57 -11.69 -10.41 -12.22
C TRP A 57 -11.10 -11.77 -12.61
N ALA A 58 -9.87 -12.08 -12.19
CA ALA A 58 -9.28 -13.40 -12.39
C ALA A 58 -10.10 -14.53 -11.77
N TYR A 59 -10.62 -14.31 -10.56
CA TYR A 59 -11.49 -15.27 -9.90
C TYR A 59 -12.82 -15.44 -10.65
N GLU A 60 -13.51 -14.34 -10.96
CA GLU A 60 -14.79 -14.37 -11.68
C GLU A 60 -14.67 -15.09 -13.03
N LEU A 61 -13.60 -14.86 -13.79
CA LEU A 61 -13.33 -15.57 -15.03
C LEU A 61 -13.22 -17.09 -14.84
N LEU A 62 -12.49 -17.54 -13.81
CA LEU A 62 -12.34 -18.96 -13.53
C LEU A 62 -13.62 -19.62 -13.00
N GLN A 63 -14.48 -18.87 -12.31
CA GLN A 63 -15.75 -19.40 -11.80
C GLN A 63 -16.83 -19.50 -12.87
N HIS A 64 -16.89 -18.52 -13.77
CA HIS A 64 -18.00 -18.36 -14.71
C HIS A 64 -17.67 -18.78 -16.14
N THR A 65 -16.49 -19.36 -16.38
CA THR A 65 -16.09 -19.85 -17.70
C THR A 65 -15.37 -21.19 -17.60
N SER A 66 -15.18 -21.87 -18.73
CA SER A 66 -14.38 -23.10 -18.82
C SER A 66 -12.87 -22.83 -18.99
N LEU A 67 -12.40 -21.61 -18.68
CA LEU A 67 -11.01 -21.22 -18.82
C LEU A 67 -10.12 -22.08 -17.92
N ARG A 68 -9.02 -22.58 -18.47
CA ARG A 68 -7.96 -23.25 -17.71
C ARG A 68 -6.66 -22.48 -17.87
N THR A 69 -5.98 -22.25 -16.75
CA THR A 69 -4.66 -21.61 -16.72
C THR A 69 -3.60 -22.56 -16.17
N SER A 70 -2.34 -22.17 -16.27
CA SER A 70 -1.21 -22.92 -15.70
C SER A 70 -1.40 -23.14 -14.20
N THR A 71 -0.98 -24.30 -13.70
CA THR A 71 -0.93 -24.60 -12.25
C THR A 71 0.44 -24.27 -11.64
N LYS A 72 1.32 -23.59 -12.37
CA LYS A 72 2.69 -23.23 -11.95
C LYS A 72 2.91 -21.72 -11.96
N PRO A 73 2.22 -20.92 -11.11
CA PRO A 73 2.34 -19.46 -11.10
C PRO A 73 3.76 -18.97 -10.76
N PHE A 74 4.50 -19.77 -9.99
CA PHE A 74 5.84 -19.46 -9.49
C PHE A 74 6.92 -20.38 -10.08
N ASP A 75 6.72 -20.82 -11.32
CA ASP A 75 7.75 -21.55 -12.07
C ASP A 75 9.11 -20.81 -12.03
N PRO A 76 10.24 -21.48 -11.77
CA PRO A 76 11.53 -20.82 -11.56
C PRO A 76 12.11 -20.19 -12.83
N GLU A 77 11.69 -20.63 -14.02
CA GLU A 77 12.19 -20.12 -15.30
C GLU A 77 11.28 -19.06 -15.90
N ARG A 78 9.96 -19.22 -15.76
CA ARG A 78 8.96 -18.41 -16.47
C ARG A 78 7.84 -17.86 -15.57
N GLY A 79 7.88 -18.17 -14.29
CA GLY A 79 6.86 -17.77 -13.31
C GLY A 79 7.03 -16.34 -12.83
N TRP A 80 6.05 -15.89 -12.06
CA TRP A 80 5.87 -14.49 -11.68
C TRP A 80 7.09 -13.84 -11.01
N PHE A 81 7.76 -14.56 -10.10
CA PHE A 81 8.98 -14.09 -9.43
C PHE A 81 10.12 -13.84 -10.42
N LYS A 82 10.30 -14.76 -11.37
CA LYS A 82 11.32 -14.66 -12.40
C LYS A 82 11.01 -13.53 -13.38
N THR A 83 9.75 -13.38 -13.78
CA THR A 83 9.32 -12.33 -14.71
C THR A 83 9.46 -10.91 -14.13
N ILE A 84 8.99 -10.69 -12.91
CA ILE A 84 8.89 -9.33 -12.34
C ILE A 84 10.18 -8.90 -11.64
N GLY A 85 10.90 -9.83 -11.02
CA GLY A 85 12.08 -9.53 -10.20
C GLY A 85 13.38 -10.14 -10.70
N ASN A 86 13.35 -10.99 -11.73
CA ASN A 86 14.49 -11.84 -12.12
C ASN A 86 15.08 -12.65 -10.95
N ILE A 87 14.23 -13.02 -9.99
CA ILE A 87 14.63 -13.78 -8.79
C ILE A 87 14.10 -15.21 -8.85
N THR A 88 14.88 -16.13 -8.30
CA THR A 88 14.45 -17.51 -8.06
C THR A 88 14.02 -17.61 -6.59
N VAL A 89 12.79 -18.07 -6.36
CA VAL A 89 12.25 -18.33 -5.02
C VAL A 89 11.91 -19.81 -4.94
N THR A 90 12.50 -20.49 -3.97
CA THR A 90 12.22 -21.90 -3.70
C THR A 90 11.08 -22.04 -2.69
N SER A 91 10.49 -23.24 -2.61
CA SER A 91 9.51 -23.55 -1.57
C SER A 91 10.08 -23.37 -0.16
N ASN A 92 11.37 -23.67 0.03
CA ASN A 92 12.05 -23.52 1.32
C ASN A 92 12.19 -22.04 1.74
N ASP A 93 12.41 -21.13 0.78
CA ASP A 93 12.50 -19.69 1.06
C ASP A 93 11.19 -19.11 1.62
N ILE A 94 10.06 -19.73 1.26
CA ILE A 94 8.74 -19.38 1.78
C ILE A 94 8.48 -20.13 3.10
N ALA A 95 8.64 -21.45 3.11
CA ALA A 95 8.30 -22.30 4.25
C ALA A 95 9.09 -21.97 5.51
N SER A 96 10.38 -21.66 5.38
CA SER A 96 11.27 -21.33 6.51
C SER A 96 10.86 -20.07 7.27
N ARG A 97 10.04 -19.20 6.68
CA ARG A 97 9.61 -17.91 7.27
C ARG A 97 8.09 -17.76 7.32
N TRP A 98 7.34 -18.79 6.92
CA TRP A 98 5.90 -18.71 6.82
C TRP A 98 5.28 -18.52 8.20
N LEU A 99 4.68 -17.36 8.43
CA LEU A 99 4.04 -16.99 9.70
C LEU A 99 4.97 -17.07 10.93
N ALA A 100 6.29 -16.89 10.74
CA ALA A 100 7.28 -17.04 11.80
C ALA A 100 8.27 -15.84 11.91
N PRO A 101 7.85 -14.70 12.49
CA PRO A 101 6.47 -14.31 12.78
C PRO A 101 5.73 -13.90 11.49
N GLY A 102 4.40 -13.82 11.54
CA GLY A 102 3.64 -13.29 10.42
C GLY A 102 4.00 -11.83 10.13
N GLN A 103 4.13 -11.46 8.84
CA GLN A 103 4.56 -10.10 8.44
C GLN A 103 3.63 -8.98 8.92
N LEU A 104 2.37 -9.32 9.23
CA LEU A 104 1.38 -8.40 9.83
C LEU A 104 1.67 -8.10 11.30
N ILE A 105 2.34 -9.01 12.00
CA ILE A 105 2.74 -8.85 13.41
C ILE A 105 4.09 -8.16 13.49
N ASP A 106 5.06 -8.61 12.70
CA ASP A 106 6.42 -8.06 12.68
C ASP A 106 6.98 -8.16 11.24
N PRO A 107 7.36 -7.04 10.58
CA PRO A 107 7.44 -5.67 11.12
C PRO A 107 6.09 -4.95 11.27
N GLY A 108 5.00 -5.55 10.78
CA GLY A 108 3.65 -5.00 10.89
C GLY A 108 3.31 -3.91 9.86
N LEU A 109 2.11 -3.35 9.99
CA LEU A 109 1.62 -2.26 9.15
C LEU A 109 1.97 -0.91 9.77
N TRP A 110 2.54 -0.02 8.97
CA TRP A 110 2.78 1.36 9.37
C TRP A 110 1.58 2.24 9.03
N MET A 111 0.81 2.61 10.05
CA MET A 111 -0.32 3.53 9.93
C MET A 111 0.20 4.97 9.86
N LYS A 112 -0.06 5.65 8.73
CA LYS A 112 0.37 7.03 8.53
C LYS A 112 -0.52 8.01 9.30
N VAL A 113 0.11 8.95 9.98
CA VAL A 113 -0.55 10.09 10.63
C VAL A 113 -0.70 11.30 9.70
N HIS A 114 -0.04 11.30 8.54
CA HIS A 114 -0.06 12.42 7.60
C HIS A 114 -0.32 11.98 6.15
N PRO A 115 -1.00 12.80 5.33
CA PRO A 115 -1.40 12.47 3.96
C PRO A 115 -0.30 12.73 2.91
N TYR A 116 0.95 12.36 3.21
CA TYR A 116 2.07 12.50 2.29
C TYR A 116 2.94 11.23 2.20
N CYS A 117 3.98 11.27 1.38
CA CYS A 117 4.88 10.13 1.20
C CYS A 117 5.59 9.79 2.52
N SER A 118 5.70 8.51 2.87
CA SER A 118 6.36 8.09 4.13
C SER A 118 7.82 8.56 4.21
N ALA A 119 8.48 8.73 3.06
CA ALA A 119 9.83 9.27 2.98
C ALA A 119 9.98 10.68 3.58
N ALA A 120 8.88 11.44 3.70
CA ALA A 120 8.90 12.79 4.26
C ALA A 120 8.66 12.83 5.79
N ILE A 121 8.24 11.72 6.42
CA ILE A 121 7.83 11.71 7.83
C ILE A 121 8.99 12.10 8.74
N CYS A 122 10.16 11.46 8.62
CA CYS A 122 11.31 11.80 9.46
C CYS A 122 11.77 13.25 9.30
N GLY A 123 11.63 13.81 8.08
CA GLY A 123 11.97 15.21 7.81
C GLY A 123 10.98 16.18 8.45
N ALA A 124 9.68 15.86 8.39
CA ALA A 124 8.63 16.65 9.03
C ALA A 124 8.77 16.65 10.55
N GLU A 125 8.99 15.47 11.16
CA GLU A 125 9.20 15.33 12.61
C GLU A 125 10.45 16.10 13.07
N ALA A 126 11.57 15.98 12.33
CA ALA A 126 12.79 16.73 12.66
C ALA A 126 12.57 18.25 12.59
N ALA A 127 11.85 18.72 11.57
CA ALA A 127 11.52 20.14 11.43
C ALA A 127 10.65 20.63 12.59
N GLU A 128 9.65 19.84 13.01
CA GLU A 128 8.78 20.14 14.15
C GLU A 128 9.58 20.27 15.45
N ILE A 129 10.52 19.36 15.72
CA ILE A 129 11.40 19.41 16.89
C ILE A 129 12.26 20.68 16.89
N VAL A 130 12.85 21.04 15.75
CA VAL A 130 13.69 22.24 15.63
C VAL A 130 12.86 23.50 15.85
N VAL A 131 11.69 23.59 15.21
CA VAL A 131 10.74 24.68 15.39
C VAL A 131 10.35 24.83 16.86
N HIS A 132 9.92 23.74 17.50
CA HIS A 132 9.54 23.76 18.91
C HIS A 132 10.69 24.26 19.79
N ARG A 133 11.92 23.75 19.60
CA ARG A 133 13.09 24.20 20.36
C ARG A 133 13.37 25.69 20.17
N LEU A 134 13.31 26.20 18.94
CA LEU A 134 13.50 27.63 18.67
C LEU A 134 12.44 28.49 19.34
N TYR A 135 11.17 28.05 19.37
CA TYR A 135 10.11 28.80 20.04
C TYR A 135 10.14 28.69 21.57
N THR A 136 10.61 27.58 22.16
CA THR A 136 10.65 27.40 23.62
C THR A 136 11.95 27.85 24.30
N SER A 137 13.09 27.82 23.60
CA SER A 137 14.40 28.23 24.15
C SER A 137 14.68 29.73 24.04
N SER A 138 13.79 30.46 23.38
CA SER A 138 14.01 31.82 22.95
C SER A 138 13.19 32.79 23.81
N SER A 139 13.88 33.61 24.61
CA SER A 139 13.36 34.90 25.06
C SER A 139 13.32 35.95 23.92
N TYR A 140 13.50 35.50 22.67
CA TYR A 140 13.69 36.27 21.46
C TYR A 140 12.42 36.35 20.59
N VAL A 141 11.23 36.07 21.15
CA VAL A 141 9.97 36.46 20.51
C VAL A 141 9.68 37.93 20.83
N SER A 142 10.39 38.81 20.14
CA SER A 142 9.91 40.17 19.87
C SER A 142 9.93 40.35 18.35
N LYS A 143 8.73 40.28 17.76
CA LYS A 143 8.41 40.57 16.35
C LYS A 143 9.20 39.66 15.39
N HIS A 144 8.57 38.85 14.55
CA HIS A 144 7.97 39.30 13.32
C HIS A 144 6.82 38.34 13.00
N ASN A 145 5.60 38.80 13.27
CA ASN A 145 4.44 38.26 12.57
C ASN A 145 4.67 38.53 11.08
N TYR A 146 4.75 37.48 10.27
CA TYR A 146 4.44 37.58 8.84
C TYR A 146 2.93 37.83 8.73
N LEU A 147 2.50 39.05 9.09
CA LEU A 147 1.23 39.57 8.62
C LEU A 147 1.46 39.91 7.15
N SER A 148 1.00 39.02 6.28
CA SER A 148 0.61 39.47 4.94
C SER A 148 -0.42 40.59 5.13
N PRO A 149 -0.34 41.73 4.41
CA PRO A 149 -1.23 42.87 4.62
C PRO A 149 -2.73 42.59 4.41
N ASP A 150 -3.12 41.37 4.04
CA ASP A 150 -4.48 41.04 3.61
C ASP A 150 -5.23 40.05 4.53
N THR A 151 -4.80 39.86 5.78
CA THR A 151 -5.36 38.79 6.65
C THR A 151 -6.19 39.24 7.86
N GLU A 152 -6.68 40.48 7.90
CA GLU A 152 -7.63 40.91 8.94
C GLU A 152 -9.02 40.23 8.87
N GLU A 153 -9.26 39.27 7.95
CA GLU A 153 -10.59 38.66 7.77
C GLU A 153 -10.65 37.12 7.76
N GLN A 154 -9.69 36.38 8.34
CA GLN A 154 -9.78 34.90 8.36
C GLN A 154 -9.49 34.20 9.70
N ASP A 155 -9.50 34.91 10.83
CA ASP A 155 -9.31 34.31 12.17
C ASP A 155 -10.56 33.62 12.76
N GLN A 156 -11.50 33.18 11.90
CA GLN A 156 -12.77 32.60 12.38
C GLN A 156 -13.20 31.27 11.75
N CYS A 157 -12.26 30.45 11.24
CA CYS A 157 -12.64 29.11 10.77
C CYS A 157 -11.72 27.97 11.27
N ARG A 158 -12.09 27.46 12.46
CA ARG A 158 -12.11 26.04 12.90
C ARG A 158 -10.75 25.32 12.95
N LEU A 159 -10.12 25.05 14.11
CA LEU A 159 -10.56 24.21 15.26
C LEU A 159 -11.28 22.91 14.86
N CYS A 160 -10.55 21.81 15.03
CA CYS A 160 -11.02 20.47 15.43
C CYS A 160 -12.23 19.88 14.68
N THR A 161 -11.97 19.04 13.67
CA THR A 161 -12.95 18.03 13.24
C THR A 161 -12.75 16.74 14.04
N THR A 162 -13.42 16.64 15.19
CA THR A 162 -13.83 15.34 15.74
C THR A 162 -15.09 14.89 15.00
N PRO A 163 -15.17 13.68 14.42
CA PRO A 163 -16.42 13.16 13.90
C PRO A 163 -17.27 12.65 15.05
N ASP A 164 -18.35 13.37 15.36
CA ASP A 164 -19.38 12.90 16.27
C ASP A 164 -20.32 11.96 15.49
N PHE A 165 -20.29 10.67 15.81
CA PHE A 165 -21.24 9.69 15.33
C PHE A 165 -22.32 9.50 16.40
N SER A 166 -23.53 9.99 16.10
CA SER A 166 -24.75 9.58 16.80
C SER A 166 -25.81 9.20 15.77
N LEU A 167 -26.47 8.07 16.04
CA LEU A 167 -27.45 7.31 15.24
C LEU A 167 -28.55 8.15 14.56
#